data_AF-A0A380CI78-F1
#
_entry.id   AF-A0A380CI78-F1
#
_cell.length_a   1.000
_cell.length_b   1.000
_cell.length_c   1.000
_cell.angle_alpha   90.00
_cell.angle_beta   90.00
_cell.angle_gamma   90.00
#
_symmetry.space_group_name_H-M   'P 1'
#
loop_
_entity.id
_entity.type
_entity.pdbx_description
1 polymer ?
#
loop_
_entity_poly.entity_id
_entity_poly.type
_entity_poly.pdbx_seq_one_letter_code
_entity_poly.pdbx_strand_id
1 'polypeptide(L)'
;MNSNAIISRKEIENLIYTIRGKQVMLDSDLAKLYQVETKNLNKAVKRNIERFPQSFCFQLTEEEAENLRFQIGTSSLNYGGRRYLPYVFGEQGVAMLSAVLRSEIAVKVSIEIMNAFVEMRRLLIGNAALFSRMDKIELKQIEADGKFEEIFKALESGKLHSDKGIFYDGQIFDAYTFVADIIRSAQRSIILIDNYVDDTVLTLLGKRGQSVSATIYTKNISNQLQLDLQRYNSQYPAINVHAFAHAHDRFLIIDGTELYHIGASLKDLGRKWFAFSKMSAEASKMISLLNGILREG
;
A
#
# COMPACT_ATOMS: atom_id res chain seq x y z
N MET A 1 42.53 -32.65 -2.73
CA MET A 1 41.28 -32.75 -1.96
C MET A 1 40.14 -32.40 -2.90
N ASN A 2 39.49 -33.39 -3.52
CA ASN A 2 38.41 -33.17 -4.51
C ASN A 2 37.06 -33.17 -3.81
N SER A 3 36.55 -31.99 -3.50
CA SER A 3 35.19 -31.77 -3.04
C SER A 3 34.25 -31.91 -4.24
N ASN A 4 33.90 -33.14 -4.62
CA ASN A 4 32.72 -33.39 -5.46
C ASN A 4 31.49 -33.02 -4.63
N ALA A 5 31.14 -31.72 -4.60
CA ALA A 5 29.87 -31.27 -4.07
C ALA A 5 28.79 -31.88 -4.96
N ILE A 6 28.16 -32.94 -4.46
CA ILE A 6 26.94 -33.50 -5.03
C ILE A 6 25.91 -32.37 -4.91
N ILE A 7 25.65 -31.69 -6.02
CA ILE A 7 24.59 -30.68 -6.11
C ILE A 7 23.32 -31.36 -5.62
N SER A 8 22.72 -30.80 -4.57
CA SER A 8 21.53 -31.41 -3.99
C SER A 8 20.37 -31.27 -4.97
N ARG A 9 19.52 -32.30 -5.06
CA ARG A 9 18.36 -32.29 -5.96
C ARG A 9 17.47 -31.06 -5.78
N LYS A 10 17.31 -30.61 -4.53
CA LYS A 10 16.53 -29.43 -4.16
C LYS A 10 17.11 -28.12 -4.74
N GLU A 11 18.42 -28.03 -4.90
CA GLU A 11 19.05 -26.89 -5.57
C GLU A 11 18.74 -26.87 -7.07
N ILE A 12 18.63 -28.03 -7.71
CA ILE A 12 18.27 -28.13 -9.13
C ILE A 12 16.79 -27.78 -9.34
N GLU A 13 15.90 -28.28 -8.48
CA GLU A 13 14.45 -28.00 -8.52
C GLU A 13 14.17 -26.49 -8.44
N ASN A 14 14.88 -25.76 -7.57
CA ASN A 14 14.75 -24.31 -7.43
C ASN A 14 15.22 -23.50 -8.66
N LEU A 15 15.88 -24.14 -9.62
CA LEU A 15 16.37 -23.51 -10.86
C LEU A 15 15.48 -23.85 -12.06
N ILE A 16 14.36 -24.54 -11.85
CA ILE A 16 13.35 -24.82 -12.86
C ILE A 16 12.24 -23.78 -12.73
N TYR A 17 12.02 -23.03 -13.80
CA TYR A 17 11.04 -21.95 -13.89
C TYR A 17 9.90 -22.32 -14.84
N THR A 18 8.72 -21.75 -14.63
CA THR A 18 7.59 -21.91 -15.55
C THR A 18 7.49 -20.68 -16.46
N ILE A 19 7.82 -20.83 -17.74
CA ILE A 19 7.78 -19.75 -18.74
C ILE A 19 7.02 -20.24 -19.97
N ARG A 20 6.03 -19.45 -20.45
CA ARG A 20 5.10 -19.86 -21.53
C ARG A 20 4.43 -21.22 -21.28
N GLY A 21 4.11 -21.52 -20.02
CA GLY A 21 3.53 -22.82 -19.62
C GLY A 21 4.49 -24.01 -19.73
N LYS A 22 5.79 -23.79 -19.92
CA LYS A 22 6.82 -24.83 -20.00
C LYS A 22 7.78 -24.73 -18.82
N GLN A 23 8.16 -25.87 -18.27
CA GLN A 23 9.25 -25.96 -17.31
C GLN A 23 10.58 -25.78 -18.06
N VAL A 24 11.38 -24.79 -17.64
CA VAL A 24 12.65 -24.43 -18.30
C VAL A 24 13.71 -24.00 -17.30
N MET A 25 14.99 -24.14 -17.66
CA MET A 25 16.13 -23.63 -16.90
C MET A 25 16.87 -22.54 -17.69
N LEU A 26 17.41 -21.54 -16.99
CA LEU A 26 18.21 -20.47 -17.59
C LEU A 26 19.61 -20.96 -18.03
N ASP A 27 20.13 -20.36 -19.10
CA ASP A 27 21.50 -20.58 -19.58
C ASP A 27 22.57 -20.31 -18.50
N SER A 28 22.36 -19.34 -17.61
CA SER A 28 23.26 -19.06 -16.47
C SER A 28 23.32 -20.23 -15.53
N ASP A 29 22.16 -20.77 -15.20
CA ASP A 29 22.02 -21.74 -14.14
C ASP A 29 22.56 -23.08 -14.63
N LEU A 30 22.22 -23.46 -15.86
CA LEU A 30 22.85 -24.59 -16.55
C LEU A 30 24.36 -24.43 -16.66
N ALA A 31 24.85 -23.25 -17.03
CA ALA A 31 26.30 -23.01 -17.13
C ALA A 31 27.02 -23.19 -15.78
N LYS A 32 26.44 -22.67 -14.70
CA LYS A 32 26.95 -22.87 -13.33
C LYS A 32 26.98 -24.35 -12.95
N LEU A 33 25.86 -25.07 -13.17
CA LEU A 33 25.74 -26.49 -12.86
C LEU A 33 26.76 -27.33 -13.65
N TYR A 34 26.96 -27.00 -14.93
CA TYR A 34 27.94 -27.65 -15.80
C TYR A 34 29.38 -27.16 -15.61
N GLN A 35 29.62 -26.18 -14.73
CA GLN A 35 30.92 -25.57 -14.48
C GLN A 35 31.57 -25.01 -15.76
N VAL A 36 30.76 -24.37 -16.61
CA VAL A 36 31.21 -23.68 -17.83
C VAL A 36 30.75 -22.23 -17.82
N GLU A 37 31.39 -21.38 -18.62
CA GLU A 37 30.88 -20.02 -18.82
C GLU A 37 29.58 -20.05 -19.65
N THR A 38 28.60 -19.23 -19.31
CA THR A 38 27.34 -19.10 -20.07
C THR A 38 27.58 -18.78 -21.54
N LYS A 39 28.60 -17.96 -21.83
CA LYS A 39 29.01 -17.66 -23.20
C LYS A 39 29.45 -18.90 -23.97
N ASN A 40 30.18 -19.81 -23.32
CA ASN A 40 30.67 -21.05 -23.94
C ASN A 40 29.53 -22.04 -24.15
N LEU A 41 28.61 -22.16 -23.19
CA LEU A 41 27.38 -22.94 -23.34
C LEU A 41 26.57 -22.46 -24.55
N ASN A 42 26.26 -21.16 -24.61
CA ASN A 42 25.49 -20.58 -25.71
C ASN A 42 26.22 -20.70 -27.06
N LYS A 43 27.56 -20.61 -27.07
CA LYS A 43 28.36 -20.86 -28.27
C LYS A 43 28.28 -22.31 -28.73
N ALA A 44 28.28 -23.27 -27.80
CA ALA A 44 28.16 -24.69 -28.09
C ALA A 44 26.78 -25.04 -28.69
N VAL A 45 25.72 -24.41 -28.17
CA VAL A 45 24.36 -24.50 -28.71
C VAL A 45 24.29 -23.94 -30.13
N LYS A 46 24.81 -22.73 -30.36
CA LYS A 46 24.82 -22.10 -31.69
C LYS A 46 25.57 -22.91 -32.74
N ARG A 47 26.66 -23.60 -32.35
CA ARG A 47 27.41 -24.51 -33.24
C ARG A 47 26.65 -25.78 -33.61
N ASN A 48 25.65 -26.15 -32.82
CA ASN A 48 24.88 -27.39 -32.98
C ASN A 48 23.38 -27.07 -33.11
N ILE A 49 23.02 -25.95 -33.74
CA ILE A 49 21.67 -25.38 -33.70
C ILE A 49 20.58 -26.35 -34.22
N GLU A 50 20.93 -27.24 -35.14
CA GLU A 50 20.04 -28.31 -35.64
C GLU A 50 19.52 -29.25 -34.53
N ARG A 51 20.26 -29.38 -33.42
CA ARG A 51 19.86 -30.16 -32.24
C ARG A 51 18.98 -29.39 -31.27
N PHE A 52 18.82 -28.08 -31.45
CA PHE A 52 18.11 -27.19 -30.54
C PHE A 52 16.97 -26.48 -31.28
N PRO A 53 15.91 -27.22 -31.68
CA PRO A 53 14.70 -26.59 -32.18
C PRO A 53 14.09 -25.67 -31.11
N GLN A 54 13.28 -24.70 -31.54
CA GLN A 54 12.65 -23.70 -30.66
C GLN A 54 11.80 -24.34 -29.53
N SER A 55 11.30 -25.56 -29.74
CA SER A 55 10.59 -26.34 -28.73
C SER A 55 11.46 -26.76 -27.55
N PHE A 56 12.79 -26.87 -27.74
CA PHE A 56 13.75 -27.35 -26.73
C PHE A 56 14.52 -26.21 -26.07
N CYS A 57 14.80 -25.15 -26.84
CA CYS A 57 15.52 -23.98 -26.38
C CYS A 57 15.01 -22.73 -27.10
N PHE A 58 14.79 -21.65 -26.36
CA PHE A 58 14.40 -20.35 -26.94
C PHE A 58 14.96 -19.21 -26.10
N GLN A 59 14.99 -18.01 -26.69
CA GLN A 59 15.41 -16.79 -26.01
C GLN A 59 14.19 -16.10 -25.41
N LEU A 60 14.31 -15.59 -24.18
CA LEU A 60 13.24 -14.82 -23.54
C LEU A 60 13.05 -13.46 -24.24
N THR A 61 11.83 -12.92 -24.18
CA THR A 61 11.57 -11.52 -24.51
C THR A 61 12.06 -10.60 -23.39
N GLU A 62 12.12 -9.28 -23.66
CA GLU A 62 12.46 -8.28 -22.64
C GLU A 62 11.48 -8.33 -21.46
N GLU A 63 10.18 -8.39 -21.76
CA GLU A 63 9.11 -8.49 -20.76
C GLU A 63 9.21 -9.78 -19.93
N GLU A 64 9.45 -10.94 -20.57
CA GLU A 64 9.62 -12.21 -19.86
C GLU A 64 10.85 -12.19 -18.94
N ALA A 65 11.94 -11.60 -19.41
CA ALA A 65 13.15 -11.44 -18.62
C ALA A 65 12.96 -10.46 -17.45
N GLU A 66 12.14 -9.42 -17.61
CA GLU A 66 11.75 -8.48 -16.56
C GLU A 66 10.89 -9.15 -15.49
N ASN A 67 9.84 -9.84 -15.92
CA ASN A 67 8.93 -10.55 -15.02
C ASN A 67 9.66 -11.62 -14.20
N LEU A 68 10.55 -12.38 -14.85
CA LEU A 68 11.37 -13.38 -14.15
C LEU A 68 12.28 -12.74 -13.09
N ARG A 69 12.88 -11.58 -13.39
CA ARG A 69 13.71 -10.83 -12.42
C ARG A 69 12.92 -10.37 -11.21
N PHE A 70 11.72 -9.85 -11.43
CA PHE A 70 10.84 -9.41 -10.35
C PHE A 70 10.51 -10.56 -9.40
N GLN A 71 10.22 -11.74 -9.95
CA GLN A 71 9.90 -12.94 -9.18
C GLN A 71 11.09 -13.49 -8.36
N ILE A 72 12.32 -13.41 -8.89
CA ILE A 72 13.53 -13.90 -8.20
C ILE A 72 14.21 -12.87 -7.30
N GLY A 73 13.70 -11.63 -7.22
CA GLY A 73 14.17 -10.60 -6.29
C GLY A 73 15.57 -10.04 -6.57
N THR A 74 16.11 -10.19 -7.78
CA THR A 74 17.46 -9.68 -8.10
C THR A 74 17.43 -8.20 -8.50
N SER A 75 18.07 -7.34 -7.71
CA SER A 75 18.08 -5.88 -7.89
C SER A 75 19.12 -5.36 -8.91
N SER A 76 18.61 -4.58 -9.87
CA SER A 76 19.26 -3.62 -10.79
C SER A 76 20.05 -4.14 -12.02
N LEU A 77 19.76 -3.51 -13.17
CA LEU A 77 20.53 -3.55 -14.43
C LEU A 77 21.60 -2.44 -14.51
N ASN A 78 21.67 -1.54 -13.52
CA ASN A 78 22.31 -0.23 -13.69
C ASN A 78 23.85 -0.19 -13.58
N TYR A 79 24.52 -1.32 -13.30
CA TYR A 79 25.99 -1.41 -13.42
C TYR A 79 26.38 -2.78 -13.97
N GLY A 80 26.30 -2.95 -15.30
CA GLY A 80 26.83 -4.13 -15.99
C GLY A 80 25.81 -5.21 -16.38
N GLY A 81 24.59 -4.82 -16.76
CA GLY A 81 23.56 -5.74 -17.24
C GLY A 81 23.99 -6.72 -18.34
N ARG A 82 23.36 -7.89 -18.39
CA ARG A 82 23.54 -8.85 -19.49
C ARG A 82 23.28 -8.14 -20.83
N ARG A 83 24.29 -8.11 -21.70
CA ARG A 83 24.20 -7.52 -23.06
C ARG A 83 23.20 -8.24 -23.99
N TYR A 84 22.78 -9.45 -23.62
CA TYR A 84 21.91 -10.30 -24.42
C TYR A 84 20.85 -10.96 -23.54
N LEU A 85 19.63 -11.08 -24.07
CA LEU A 85 18.53 -11.79 -23.40
C LEU A 85 18.90 -13.26 -23.14
N PRO A 86 18.51 -13.83 -21.98
CA PRO A 86 18.82 -15.20 -21.62
C PRO A 86 18.20 -16.21 -22.58
N TYR A 87 18.94 -17.29 -22.86
CA TYR A 87 18.34 -18.52 -23.38
C TYR A 87 17.77 -19.35 -22.23
N VAL A 88 16.67 -20.04 -22.51
CA VAL A 88 16.06 -21.01 -21.63
C VAL A 88 15.96 -22.37 -22.31
N PHE A 89 16.08 -23.42 -21.53
CA PHE A 89 16.12 -24.80 -22.01
C PHE A 89 15.10 -25.65 -21.26
N GLY A 90 14.23 -26.33 -22.00
CA GLY A 90 13.39 -27.39 -21.42
C GLY A 90 14.18 -28.68 -21.22
N GLU A 91 13.51 -29.70 -20.68
CA GLU A 91 14.06 -31.04 -20.44
C GLU A 91 14.81 -31.60 -21.66
N GLN A 92 14.23 -31.52 -22.86
CA GLN A 92 14.84 -32.01 -24.09
C GLN A 92 16.05 -31.16 -24.52
N GLY A 93 16.04 -29.85 -24.23
CA GLY A 93 17.18 -28.97 -24.46
C GLY A 93 18.36 -29.32 -23.56
N VAL A 94 18.10 -29.63 -22.29
CA VAL A 94 19.10 -30.13 -21.36
C VAL A 94 19.65 -31.48 -21.82
N ALA A 95 18.78 -32.39 -22.26
CA ALA A 95 19.21 -33.67 -22.82
C ALA A 95 20.16 -33.48 -24.02
N MET A 96 19.88 -32.51 -24.91
CA MET A 96 20.77 -32.18 -26.03
C MET A 96 22.08 -31.55 -25.58
N LEU A 97 22.09 -30.77 -24.49
CA LEU A 97 23.32 -30.23 -23.91
C LEU A 97 24.25 -31.34 -23.43
N SER A 98 23.74 -32.47 -22.91
CA SER A 98 24.55 -33.62 -22.50
C SER A 98 25.33 -34.26 -23.66
N ALA A 99 24.78 -34.21 -24.88
CA ALA A 99 25.43 -34.73 -26.08
C ALA A 99 26.52 -33.79 -26.63
N VAL A 100 26.42 -32.49 -26.31
CA VAL A 100 27.33 -31.43 -26.77
C VAL A 100 28.44 -31.16 -25.75
N LEU A 101 28.10 -31.14 -24.46
CA LEU A 101 29.03 -30.96 -23.34
C LEU A 101 29.46 -32.33 -22.82
N ARG A 102 30.59 -32.83 -23.32
CA ARG A 102 31.07 -34.20 -23.07
C ARG A 102 31.89 -34.39 -21.79
N SER A 103 31.86 -33.46 -20.83
CA SER A 103 32.59 -33.64 -19.57
C SER A 103 31.85 -34.63 -18.64
N GLU A 104 32.59 -35.39 -17.82
CA GLU A 104 31.96 -36.32 -16.87
C GLU A 104 31.01 -35.59 -15.89
N ILE A 105 31.35 -34.36 -15.52
CA ILE A 105 30.51 -33.49 -14.70
C ILE A 105 29.22 -33.17 -15.44
N ALA A 106 29.30 -32.77 -16.71
CA ALA A 106 28.12 -32.43 -17.50
C ALA A 106 27.19 -33.62 -17.70
N VAL A 107 27.71 -34.82 -17.89
CA VAL A 107 26.90 -36.05 -17.99
C VAL A 107 26.14 -36.30 -16.69
N LYS A 108 26.82 -36.27 -15.53
CA LYS A 108 26.18 -36.50 -14.21
C LYS A 108 25.12 -35.45 -13.90
N VAL A 109 25.45 -34.18 -14.10
CA VAL A 109 24.53 -33.05 -13.87
C VAL A 109 23.31 -33.12 -14.78
N SER A 110 23.48 -33.53 -16.04
CA SER A 110 22.36 -33.70 -16.97
C SER A 110 21.35 -34.73 -16.47
N ILE A 111 21.84 -35.85 -15.91
CA ILE A 111 20.99 -36.91 -15.34
C ILE A 111 20.17 -36.37 -14.16
N GLU A 112 20.81 -35.64 -13.24
CA GLU A 112 20.10 -35.07 -12.09
C GLU A 112 19.08 -34.00 -12.49
N ILE A 113 19.40 -33.18 -13.50
CA ILE A 113 18.44 -32.21 -14.05
C ILE A 113 17.22 -32.93 -14.65
N MET A 114 17.43 -33.96 -15.47
CA MET A 114 16.32 -34.72 -16.05
C MET A 114 15.44 -35.37 -14.97
N ASN A 115 16.04 -35.92 -13.91
CA ASN A 115 15.30 -36.46 -12.78
C ASN A 115 14.43 -35.39 -12.09
N ALA A 116 14.96 -34.18 -11.89
CA ALA A 116 14.21 -33.07 -11.32
C ALA A 116 13.02 -32.65 -12.21
N PHE A 117 13.18 -32.60 -13.53
CA PHE A 117 12.08 -32.32 -14.47
C PHE A 117 10.97 -33.39 -14.40
N VAL A 118 11.33 -34.66 -14.30
CA VAL A 118 10.36 -35.77 -14.18
C VAL A 118 9.58 -35.68 -12.87
N GLU A 119 10.24 -35.41 -11.75
CA GLU A 119 9.57 -35.26 -10.45
C GLU A 119 8.68 -34.02 -10.40
N MET A 120 9.13 -32.88 -10.95
CA MET A 120 8.28 -31.69 -11.08
C MET A 120 7.00 -31.99 -11.87
N ARG A 121 7.10 -32.77 -12.95
CA ARG A 121 5.92 -33.21 -13.70
C ARG A 121 4.99 -34.09 -12.86
N ARG A 122 5.53 -35.03 -12.08
CA ARG A 122 4.76 -35.88 -11.17
C ARG A 122 4.04 -35.06 -10.10
N LEU A 123 4.71 -34.06 -9.52
CA LEU A 123 4.13 -33.17 -8.52
C LEU A 123 3.00 -32.31 -9.11
N LEU A 124 3.18 -31.74 -10.30
CA LEU A 124 2.16 -30.93 -10.97
C LEU A 124 0.90 -31.76 -11.29
N ILE A 125 1.07 -33.00 -11.75
CA ILE A 125 -0.04 -33.90 -12.05
C ILE A 125 -0.72 -34.37 -10.75
N GLY A 126 0.05 -34.72 -9.72
CA GLY A 126 -0.47 -35.21 -8.44
C GLY A 126 -1.22 -34.15 -7.63
N ASN A 127 -0.83 -32.88 -7.75
CA ASN A 127 -1.40 -31.77 -6.98
C ASN A 127 -2.47 -30.96 -7.73
N ALA A 128 -2.91 -31.38 -8.93
CA ALA A 128 -3.96 -30.69 -9.70
C ALA A 128 -5.25 -30.45 -8.87
N ALA A 129 -5.60 -31.41 -8.00
CA ALA A 129 -6.73 -31.29 -7.08
C ALA A 129 -6.52 -30.25 -5.97
N LEU A 130 -5.27 -29.99 -5.56
CA LEU A 130 -4.92 -28.94 -4.59
C LEU A 130 -4.96 -27.56 -5.21
N PHE A 131 -4.46 -27.39 -6.44
CA PHE A 131 -4.55 -26.13 -7.17
C PHE A 131 -6.01 -25.68 -7.34
N SER A 132 -6.91 -26.59 -7.73
CA SER A 132 -8.35 -26.29 -7.82
C SER A 132 -8.99 -25.89 -6.47
N ARG A 133 -8.46 -26.35 -5.34
CA ARG A 133 -8.92 -25.90 -4.01
C ARG A 133 -8.37 -24.51 -3.67
N MET A 134 -7.15 -24.19 -4.09
CA MET A 134 -6.53 -22.89 -3.86
C MET A 134 -7.26 -21.77 -4.63
N ASP A 135 -7.61 -22.02 -5.89
CA ASP A 135 -8.42 -21.09 -6.70
C ASP A 135 -9.75 -20.74 -6.02
N LYS A 136 -10.41 -21.75 -5.42
CA LYS A 136 -11.66 -21.57 -4.67
C LYS A 136 -11.47 -20.76 -3.38
N ILE A 137 -10.31 -20.83 -2.75
CA ILE A 137 -9.99 -20.05 -1.55
C ILE A 137 -9.73 -18.60 -1.93
N GLU A 138 -8.97 -18.33 -2.99
CA GLU A 138 -8.73 -16.98 -3.50
C GLU A 138 -10.03 -16.29 -3.91
N LEU A 139 -10.91 -16.99 -4.63
CA LEU A 139 -12.25 -16.48 -4.97
C LEU A 139 -13.08 -16.10 -3.73
N LYS A 140 -13.09 -16.97 -2.72
CA LYS A 140 -13.78 -16.69 -1.45
C LYS A 140 -13.18 -15.52 -0.69
N GLN A 141 -11.87 -15.32 -0.77
CA GLN A 141 -11.19 -14.20 -0.13
C GLN A 141 -11.54 -12.87 -0.80
N ILE A 142 -11.53 -12.83 -2.14
CA ILE A 142 -11.97 -11.66 -2.92
C ILE A 142 -13.43 -11.31 -2.60
N GLU A 143 -14.32 -12.31 -2.54
CA GLU A 143 -15.72 -12.10 -2.15
C GLU A 143 -15.88 -11.58 -0.71
N ALA A 144 -15.03 -12.05 0.22
CA ALA A 144 -15.04 -11.57 1.60
C ALA A 144 -14.57 -10.11 1.69
N ASP A 145 -13.49 -9.76 1.00
CA ASP A 145 -12.94 -8.40 0.97
C ASP A 145 -13.96 -7.39 0.41
N GLY A 146 -14.68 -7.75 -0.66
CA GLY A 146 -15.78 -6.93 -1.19
C GLY A 146 -16.92 -6.73 -0.20
N LYS A 147 -17.32 -7.79 0.53
CA LYS A 147 -18.33 -7.69 1.59
C LYS A 147 -17.86 -6.81 2.76
N PHE A 148 -16.56 -6.83 3.08
CA PHE A 148 -16.00 -5.94 4.09
C PHE A 148 -16.13 -4.47 3.67
N GLU A 149 -15.78 -4.12 2.43
CA GLU A 149 -15.98 -2.75 1.91
C GLU A 149 -17.43 -2.29 1.99
N GLU A 150 -18.39 -3.15 1.65
CA GLU A 150 -19.82 -2.83 1.76
C GLU A 150 -20.24 -2.59 3.22
N ILE A 151 -19.77 -3.42 4.16
CA ILE A 151 -20.02 -3.23 5.60
C ILE A 151 -19.39 -1.93 6.10
N PHE A 152 -18.16 -1.61 5.68
CA PHE A 152 -17.49 -0.37 6.05
C PHE A 152 -18.25 0.87 5.54
N LYS A 153 -18.69 0.85 4.27
CA LYS A 153 -19.53 1.93 3.71
C LYS A 153 -20.85 2.08 4.46
N ALA A 154 -21.49 0.97 4.83
CA ALA A 154 -22.72 1.00 5.62
C ALA A 154 -22.47 1.60 7.02
N LEU A 155 -21.37 1.23 7.68
CA LEU A 155 -20.95 1.80 8.97
C LEU A 155 -20.62 3.30 8.87
N GLU A 156 -19.98 3.74 7.79
CA GLU A 156 -19.70 5.16 7.54
C GLU A 156 -20.98 5.97 7.33
N SER A 157 -21.93 5.45 6.56
CA SER A 157 -23.24 6.10 6.37
C SER A 157 -24.03 6.26 7.69
N GLY A 158 -23.87 5.30 8.62
CA GLY A 158 -24.47 5.37 9.96
C GLY A 158 -23.80 6.39 10.90
N LYS A 159 -22.52 6.72 10.71
CA LYS A 159 -21.79 7.69 11.55
C LYS A 159 -22.25 9.14 11.35
N LEU A 160 -22.84 9.46 10.20
CA LEU A 160 -23.35 10.81 9.90
C LEU A 160 -24.58 11.19 10.74
N HIS A 161 -25.23 10.21 11.39
CA HIS A 161 -26.42 10.41 12.22
C HIS A 161 -26.26 9.97 13.68
N SER A 162 -25.07 9.54 14.09
CA SER A 162 -24.83 9.08 15.46
C SER A 162 -24.33 10.23 16.35
N ASP A 163 -24.87 10.32 17.57
CA ASP A 163 -24.41 11.30 18.57
C ASP A 163 -22.98 11.02 19.06
N LYS A 164 -22.38 9.88 18.71
CA LYS A 164 -21.01 9.49 19.06
C LYS A 164 -20.39 8.68 17.93
N GLY A 165 -19.08 8.75 17.76
CA GLY A 165 -18.38 7.96 16.77
C GLY A 165 -16.86 7.98 16.92
N ILE A 166 -16.18 7.11 16.17
CA ILE A 166 -14.72 7.00 16.11
C ILE A 166 -14.29 7.08 14.64
N PHE A 167 -13.30 7.91 14.35
CA PHE A 167 -12.54 7.90 13.10
C PHE A 167 -11.24 7.12 13.31
N TYR A 168 -10.84 6.34 12.31
CA TYR A 168 -9.63 5.53 12.33
C TYR A 168 -8.47 6.20 11.57
N ASP A 169 -7.26 5.68 11.73
CA ASP A 169 -6.06 6.18 11.06
C ASP A 169 -6.24 6.21 9.54
N GLY A 170 -5.92 7.35 8.92
CA GLY A 170 -5.99 7.54 7.47
C GLY A 170 -7.34 8.04 6.95
N GLN A 171 -8.39 8.10 7.78
CA GLN A 171 -9.71 8.65 7.42
C GLN A 171 -9.72 10.19 7.39
N ILE A 172 -8.72 10.79 6.72
CA ILE A 172 -8.49 12.25 6.71
C ILE A 172 -9.66 12.97 6.02
N PHE A 173 -10.06 12.49 4.84
CA PHE A 173 -11.11 13.12 4.05
C PHE A 173 -12.50 12.92 4.67
N ASP A 174 -12.78 11.75 5.25
CA ASP A 174 -14.06 11.47 5.90
C ASP A 174 -14.25 12.32 7.16
N ALA A 175 -13.21 12.40 7.99
CA ALA A 175 -13.21 13.25 9.18
C ALA A 175 -13.35 14.75 8.82
N TYR A 176 -12.66 15.19 7.77
CA TYR A 176 -12.80 16.55 7.24
C TYR A 176 -14.23 16.83 6.77
N THR A 177 -14.82 15.90 6.00
CA THR A 177 -16.17 16.06 5.45
C THR A 177 -17.22 16.13 6.56
N PHE A 178 -17.10 15.25 7.56
CA PHE A 178 -17.94 15.27 8.75
C PHE A 178 -17.93 16.62 9.47
N VAL A 179 -16.76 17.17 9.80
CA VAL A 179 -16.66 18.48 10.47
C VAL A 179 -17.12 19.62 9.54
N ALA A 180 -16.83 19.53 8.24
CA ALA A 180 -17.29 20.51 7.26
C ALA A 180 -18.82 20.56 7.17
N ASP A 181 -19.50 19.41 7.24
CA ASP A 181 -20.96 19.33 7.21
C ASP A 181 -21.60 19.94 8.47
N ILE A 182 -21.00 19.73 9.65
CA ILE A 182 -21.42 20.41 10.89
C ILE A 182 -21.27 21.93 10.77
N ILE A 183 -20.18 22.41 10.18
CA ILE A 183 -19.96 23.85 9.98
C ILE A 183 -20.95 24.43 8.97
N ARG A 184 -21.30 23.68 7.91
CA ARG A 184 -22.30 24.10 6.92
C ARG A 184 -23.71 24.13 7.50
N SER A 185 -24.03 23.29 8.49
CA SER A 185 -25.37 23.27 9.09
C SER A 185 -25.65 24.46 10.01
N ALA A 186 -24.63 25.22 10.42
CA ALA A 186 -24.78 26.37 11.31
C ALA A 186 -25.59 27.50 10.66
N GLN A 187 -26.51 28.11 11.41
CA GLN A 187 -27.40 29.16 10.93
C GLN A 187 -27.11 30.54 11.53
N ARG A 188 -26.50 30.61 12.72
CA ARG A 188 -26.34 31.84 13.51
C ARG A 188 -24.90 32.05 13.99
N SER A 189 -24.30 31.03 14.59
CA SER A 189 -22.98 31.17 15.22
C SER A 189 -22.21 29.86 15.32
N ILE A 190 -20.90 29.94 15.18
CA ILE A 190 -19.96 28.86 15.43
C ILE A 190 -18.95 29.34 16.48
N ILE A 191 -18.79 28.57 17.55
CA ILE A 191 -17.70 28.77 18.51
C ILE A 191 -16.80 27.54 18.47
N LEU A 192 -15.52 27.75 18.13
CA LEU A 192 -14.50 26.72 18.16
C LEU A 192 -13.59 26.94 19.36
N ILE A 193 -13.37 25.90 20.15
CA ILE A 193 -12.33 25.83 21.18
C ILE A 193 -11.30 24.81 20.68
N ASP A 194 -10.12 25.27 20.27
CA ASP A 194 -9.01 24.41 19.85
C ASP A 194 -7.68 25.12 20.12
N ASN A 195 -6.74 24.41 20.75
CA ASN A 195 -5.44 24.95 21.12
C ASN A 195 -4.40 24.93 19.99
N TYR A 196 -4.72 24.35 18.84
CA TYR A 196 -3.79 24.16 17.73
C TYR A 196 -4.41 24.57 16.40
N VAL A 197 -4.71 25.87 16.27
CA VAL A 197 -5.37 26.45 15.08
C VAL A 197 -4.33 26.97 14.08
N ASP A 198 -4.51 26.63 12.81
CA ASP A 198 -3.75 27.15 11.66
C ASP A 198 -4.70 27.61 10.52
N ASP A 199 -4.14 27.94 9.36
CA ASP A 199 -4.87 28.40 8.18
C ASP A 199 -5.86 27.36 7.62
N THR A 200 -5.59 26.06 7.84
CA THR A 200 -6.49 24.98 7.41
C THR A 200 -7.81 25.04 8.19
N VAL A 201 -7.75 25.39 9.47
CA VAL A 201 -8.93 25.58 10.33
C VAL A 201 -9.73 26.82 9.91
N LEU A 202 -9.05 27.92 9.55
CA LEU A 202 -9.70 29.12 9.02
C LEU A 202 -10.46 28.80 7.72
N THR A 203 -9.82 28.05 6.82
CA THR A 203 -10.42 27.59 5.56
C THR A 203 -11.64 26.71 5.80
N LEU A 204 -11.58 25.82 6.80
CA LEU A 204 -12.70 24.96 7.18
C LEU A 204 -13.88 25.77 7.73
N LEU A 205 -13.63 26.73 8.63
CA LEU A 205 -14.66 27.65 9.14
C LEU A 205 -15.24 28.58 8.07
N GLY A 206 -14.52 28.80 6.96
CA GLY A 206 -15.01 29.55 5.81
C GLY A 206 -16.13 28.88 5.04
N LYS A 207 -16.40 27.59 5.27
CA LYS A 207 -17.53 26.87 4.67
C LYS A 207 -18.90 27.24 5.26
N ARG A 208 -18.93 28.01 6.36
CA ARG A 208 -20.17 28.49 6.98
C ARG A 208 -20.92 29.47 6.08
N GLY A 209 -22.20 29.68 6.34
CA GLY A 209 -22.98 30.73 5.67
C GLY A 209 -22.41 32.13 5.95
N GLN A 210 -22.51 33.06 4.98
CA GLN A 210 -21.90 34.40 5.09
C GLN A 210 -22.42 35.22 6.29
N SER A 211 -23.67 34.97 6.72
CA SER A 211 -24.29 35.62 7.88
C SER A 211 -23.96 34.97 9.22
N VAL A 212 -23.28 33.82 9.22
CA VAL A 212 -22.97 33.04 10.42
C VAL A 212 -21.71 33.60 11.06
N SER A 213 -21.80 33.99 12.33
CA SER A 213 -20.63 34.45 13.09
C SER A 213 -19.70 33.29 13.44
N ALA A 214 -18.39 33.53 13.47
CA ALA A 214 -17.41 32.52 13.87
C ALA A 214 -16.42 33.11 14.85
N THR A 215 -16.23 32.40 15.97
CA THR A 215 -15.31 32.77 17.04
C THR A 215 -14.42 31.59 17.40
N ILE A 216 -13.11 31.82 17.49
CA ILE A 216 -12.11 30.84 17.87
C ILE A 216 -11.55 31.19 19.26
N TYR A 217 -11.51 30.22 20.15
CA TYR A 217 -10.81 30.26 21.42
C TYR A 217 -9.61 29.32 21.34
N THR A 218 -8.40 29.87 21.46
CA THR A 218 -7.15 29.11 21.40
C THR A 218 -6.21 29.54 22.53
N LYS A 219 -5.40 28.61 23.05
CA LYS A 219 -4.44 28.90 24.13
C LYS A 219 -3.48 30.03 23.81
N ASN A 220 -2.99 30.12 22.57
CA ASN A 220 -2.02 31.13 22.16
C ASN A 220 -2.33 31.64 20.75
N ILE A 221 -2.30 32.95 20.56
CA ILE A 221 -2.44 33.58 19.25
C ILE A 221 -1.03 33.91 18.76
N SER A 222 -0.48 33.08 17.87
CA SER A 222 0.83 33.32 17.28
C SER A 222 0.79 34.49 16.29
N ASN A 223 1.92 35.15 16.07
CA ASN A 223 2.05 36.19 15.04
C ASN A 223 1.64 35.67 13.65
N GLN A 224 1.97 34.40 13.35
CA GLN A 224 1.57 33.76 12.09
C GLN A 224 0.05 33.66 11.98
N LEU A 225 -0.62 33.13 13.00
CA LEU A 225 -2.09 33.02 13.02
C LEU A 225 -2.75 34.40 12.90
N GLN A 226 -2.18 35.43 13.53
CA GLN A 226 -2.69 36.80 13.43
C GLN A 226 -2.60 37.35 12.00
N LEU A 227 -1.48 37.12 11.30
CA LEU A 227 -1.32 37.50 9.89
C LEU A 227 -2.28 36.73 8.97
N ASP A 228 -2.45 35.43 9.20
CA ASP A 228 -3.36 34.59 8.42
C ASP A 228 -4.82 35.03 8.63
N LEU A 229 -5.21 35.37 9.87
CA LEU A 229 -6.52 35.90 10.19
C LEU A 229 -6.78 37.26 9.52
N GLN A 230 -5.80 38.18 9.55
CA GLN A 230 -5.91 39.47 8.86
C GLN A 230 -6.10 39.29 7.36
N ARG A 231 -5.32 38.40 6.73
CA ARG A 231 -5.46 38.08 5.31
C ARG A 231 -6.83 37.47 5.02
N TYR A 232 -7.27 36.50 5.82
CA TYR A 232 -8.55 35.84 5.66
C TYR A 232 -9.72 36.85 5.79
N ASN A 233 -9.75 37.65 6.86
CA ASN A 233 -10.81 38.62 7.12
C ASN A 233 -10.84 39.78 6.10
N SER A 234 -9.76 39.99 5.33
CA SER A 234 -9.76 40.97 4.24
C SER A 234 -10.55 40.53 3.00
N GLN A 235 -10.79 39.23 2.84
CA GLN A 235 -11.42 38.63 1.66
C GLN A 235 -12.71 37.86 1.98
N TYR A 236 -12.84 37.36 3.21
CA TYR A 236 -13.91 36.45 3.62
C TYR A 236 -14.63 36.96 4.89
N PRO A 237 -15.84 36.45 5.19
CA PRO A 237 -16.56 36.82 6.41
C PRO A 237 -15.69 36.67 7.66
N ALA A 238 -15.63 37.73 8.46
CA ALA A 238 -14.66 37.81 9.54
C ALA A 238 -14.79 36.69 10.57
N ILE A 239 -13.64 36.16 11.01
CA ILE A 239 -13.51 35.24 12.13
C ILE A 239 -12.86 36.00 13.28
N ASN A 240 -13.46 35.92 14.47
CA ASN A 240 -12.90 36.48 15.69
C ASN A 240 -12.03 35.44 16.39
N VAL A 241 -10.95 35.88 17.04
CA VAL A 241 -10.08 35.00 17.81
C VAL A 241 -9.81 35.59 19.19
N HIS A 242 -9.87 34.76 20.22
CA HIS A 242 -9.60 35.13 21.60
C HIS A 242 -8.62 34.13 22.23
N ALA A 243 -7.71 34.65 23.06
CA ALA A 243 -6.84 33.82 23.87
C ALA A 243 -7.64 33.17 24.99
N PHE A 244 -7.54 31.86 25.13
CA PHE A 244 -8.23 31.09 26.17
C PHE A 244 -7.40 29.87 26.56
N ALA A 245 -6.75 29.93 27.72
CA ALA A 245 -5.83 28.89 28.18
C ALA A 245 -6.49 27.82 29.08
N HIS A 246 -7.78 27.97 29.40
CA HIS A 246 -8.47 27.14 30.41
C HIS A 246 -9.10 25.84 29.86
N ALA A 247 -9.11 25.63 28.55
CA ALA A 247 -9.56 24.37 27.95
C ALA A 247 -8.38 23.55 27.41
N HIS A 248 -8.39 22.25 27.73
CA HIS A 248 -7.52 21.26 27.10
C HIS A 248 -8.21 20.53 25.94
N ASP A 249 -9.49 20.25 26.12
CA ASP A 249 -10.33 19.55 25.15
C ASP A 249 -10.84 20.49 24.06
N ARG A 250 -11.26 19.89 22.94
CA ARG A 250 -11.65 20.64 21.75
C ARG A 250 -13.14 20.53 21.55
N PHE A 251 -13.76 21.68 21.41
CA PHE A 251 -15.21 21.79 21.33
C PHE A 251 -15.60 22.63 20.12
N LEU A 252 -16.64 22.20 19.44
CA LEU A 252 -17.30 22.95 18.39
C LEU A 252 -18.75 23.15 18.81
N ILE A 253 -19.15 24.40 19.02
CA ILE A 253 -20.51 24.77 19.43
C ILE A 253 -21.22 25.41 18.24
N ILE A 254 -22.38 24.89 17.89
CA ILE A 254 -23.21 25.36 16.78
C ILE A 254 -24.49 25.99 17.33
N ASP A 255 -24.75 27.23 16.90
CA ASP A 255 -25.97 28.02 17.18
C ASP A 255 -26.34 28.13 18.66
N GLY A 256 -25.36 27.94 19.54
CA GLY A 256 -25.52 27.96 21.00
C GLY A 256 -26.31 26.78 21.58
N THR A 257 -26.63 25.77 20.77
CA THR A 257 -27.52 24.66 21.14
C THR A 257 -26.86 23.29 20.97
N GLU A 258 -25.98 23.12 19.99
CA GLU A 258 -25.28 21.86 19.78
C GLU A 258 -23.82 21.99 20.19
N LEU A 259 -23.33 21.08 21.03
CA LEU A 259 -21.92 20.99 21.41
C LEU A 259 -21.35 19.68 20.86
N TYR A 260 -20.26 19.77 20.12
CA TYR A 260 -19.49 18.63 19.65
C TYR A 260 -18.14 18.62 20.36
N HIS A 261 -17.84 17.55 21.06
CA HIS A 261 -16.51 17.26 21.57
C HIS A 261 -15.74 16.47 20.50
N ILE A 262 -14.53 16.91 20.18
CA ILE A 262 -13.68 16.32 19.14
C ILE A 262 -12.33 15.96 19.75
N GLY A 263 -11.99 14.67 19.76
CA GLY A 263 -10.75 14.17 20.35
C GLY A 263 -9.47 14.54 19.61
N ALA A 264 -9.57 15.17 18.44
CA ALA A 264 -8.45 15.63 17.62
C ALA A 264 -8.57 17.13 17.31
N SER A 265 -7.43 17.77 17.09
CA SER A 265 -7.42 19.14 16.56
C SER A 265 -7.99 19.16 15.15
N LEU A 266 -8.72 20.23 14.82
CA LEU A 266 -9.33 20.36 13.50
C LEU A 266 -8.27 20.37 12.38
N LYS A 267 -7.03 20.77 12.66
CA LYS A 267 -5.92 20.68 11.69
C LYS A 267 -5.39 19.24 11.46
N ASP A 268 -5.68 18.32 12.38
CA ASP A 268 -5.12 16.95 12.41
C ASP A 268 -6.20 15.86 12.20
N LEU A 269 -7.39 16.22 11.73
CA LEU A 269 -8.52 15.30 11.53
C LEU A 269 -8.12 14.07 10.71
N GLY A 270 -8.38 12.89 11.26
CA GLY A 270 -8.19 11.58 10.60
C GLY A 270 -6.73 11.14 10.40
N ARG A 271 -5.74 11.93 10.85
CA ARG A 271 -4.31 11.51 10.83
C ARG A 271 -4.03 10.35 11.79
N LYS A 272 -4.73 10.37 12.93
CA LYS A 272 -4.74 9.32 13.95
C LYS A 272 -6.19 9.10 14.38
N TRP A 273 -6.45 7.95 14.98
CA TRP A 273 -7.74 7.62 15.56
C TRP A 273 -8.20 8.67 16.58
N PHE A 274 -9.47 9.08 16.49
CA PHE A 274 -10.07 9.98 17.47
C PHE A 274 -11.57 9.74 17.58
N ALA A 275 -12.11 10.02 18.77
CA ALA A 275 -13.54 9.95 19.03
C ALA A 275 -14.17 11.34 18.90
N PHE A 276 -15.46 11.38 18.52
CA PHE A 276 -16.29 12.57 18.64
C PHE A 276 -17.58 12.24 19.39
N SER A 277 -18.18 13.25 20.01
CA SER A 277 -19.50 13.14 20.64
C SER A 277 -20.28 14.45 20.57
N LYS A 278 -21.54 14.37 20.15
CA LYS A 278 -22.55 15.43 20.21
C LYS A 278 -23.26 15.40 21.57
N MET A 279 -23.38 16.56 22.20
CA MET A 279 -23.84 16.76 23.57
C MET A 279 -24.76 17.99 23.63
N SER A 280 -26.02 17.83 23.25
CA SER A 280 -26.94 18.96 23.10
C SER A 280 -27.40 19.59 24.43
N ALA A 281 -27.39 18.86 25.55
CA ALA A 281 -27.87 19.37 26.84
C ALA A 281 -26.85 20.27 27.59
N GLU A 282 -25.60 20.29 27.15
CA GLU A 282 -24.48 20.92 27.86
C GLU A 282 -24.01 22.24 27.22
N ALA A 283 -24.47 22.57 26.01
CA ALA A 283 -24.02 23.73 25.25
C ALA A 283 -24.23 25.05 26.02
N SER A 284 -25.41 25.26 26.61
CA SER A 284 -25.72 26.49 27.35
C SER A 284 -24.85 26.67 28.58
N LYS A 285 -24.53 25.59 29.30
CA LYS A 285 -23.64 25.65 30.49
C LYS A 285 -22.21 26.03 30.11
N MET A 286 -21.70 25.46 29.03
CA MET A 286 -20.37 25.79 28.50
C MET A 286 -20.27 27.24 28.06
N ILE A 287 -21.30 27.77 27.40
CA ILE A 287 -21.35 29.18 27.00
C ILE A 287 -21.39 30.10 28.22
N SER A 288 -22.16 29.75 29.25
CA SER A 288 -22.17 30.51 30.51
C SER A 288 -20.80 30.51 31.19
N LEU A 289 -20.09 29.37 31.19
CA LEU A 289 -18.73 29.28 31.73
C LEU A 289 -17.74 30.15 30.94
N LEU A 290 -17.77 30.09 29.61
CA LEU A 290 -16.93 30.93 28.73
C LEU A 290 -17.17 32.42 29.01
N ASN A 291 -18.43 32.84 29.07
CA ASN A 291 -18.79 34.24 29.33
C ASN A 291 -18.43 34.69 30.76
N GLY A 292 -18.44 33.78 31.74
CA GLY A 292 -17.98 34.07 33.10
C GLY A 292 -16.48 34.34 33.13
N ILE A 293 -15.68 33.45 32.55
CA ILE A 293 -14.21 33.56 32.54
C ILE A 293 -13.75 34.80 31.75
N LEU A 294 -14.39 35.11 30.62
CA LEU A 294 -14.05 36.29 29.81
C LEU A 294 -14.47 37.62 30.44
N ARG A 295 -15.31 37.61 31.48
CA ARG A 295 -15.66 38.82 32.25
C ARG A 295 -14.74 39.08 33.43
N GLU A 296 -13.99 38.06 33.86
CA GLU A 296 -13.05 38.13 35.00
C GLU A 296 -11.60 38.38 34.58
N GLY A 297 -11.27 38.31 33.28
CA GLY A 297 -9.95 38.60 32.71
C GLY A 297 -9.94 39.87 31.86
#